data_AF-A0A8K0HMN1-F1
#
_entry.id   AF-A0A8K0HMN1-F1
#
_cell.length_a   1.000
_cell.length_b   1.000
_cell.length_c   1.000
_cell.angle_alpha   90.00
_cell.angle_beta   90.00
_cell.angle_gamma   90.00
#
_symmetry.space_group_name_H-M   'P 1'
#
loop_
_entity.id
_entity.type
_entity.pdbx_description
1 polymer ?
#
loop_
_entity_poly.entity_id
_entity_poly.type
_entity_poly.pdbx_seq_one_letter_code
_entity_poly.pdbx_strand_id
1 'polypeptide(L)'
;MHNLSNKDLDTSSDESLALKTEPLKADSMPTLNLQSVPSPTVPIHIITSKYASPINVIAYMGIGAHRTMMNPKVLPPDTWIPHTK
;
A
#
# COMPACT_ATOMS: atom_id res chain seq x y z
N MET A 1 -55.75 13.26 -0.64
CA MET A 1 -56.44 12.13 0.00
C MET A 1 -56.37 10.93 -0.96
N HIS A 2 -55.95 9.77 -0.44
CA HIS A 2 -56.03 8.42 -1.04
C HIS A 2 -55.11 8.12 -2.24
N ASN A 3 -54.51 6.94 -2.41
CA ASN A 3 -54.12 5.81 -1.56
C ASN A 3 -53.26 4.96 -2.52
N LEU A 4 -51.96 4.80 -2.27
CA LEU A 4 -51.15 3.83 -3.03
C LEU A 4 -51.44 2.46 -2.43
N SER A 5 -52.38 1.75 -3.05
CA SER A 5 -52.55 0.32 -2.87
C SER A 5 -51.39 -0.37 -3.58
N ASN A 6 -50.57 -1.10 -2.84
CA ASN A 6 -50.16 -2.44 -3.22
C ASN A 6 -49.94 -3.24 -1.94
N LYS A 7 -50.87 -4.16 -1.70
CA LYS A 7 -50.67 -5.34 -0.87
C LYS A 7 -49.68 -6.22 -1.63
N ASP A 8 -48.66 -6.71 -0.93
CA ASP A 8 -48.48 -8.15 -0.75
C ASP A 8 -47.50 -8.34 0.40
N LEU A 9 -48.05 -8.90 1.47
CA LEU A 9 -47.42 -9.18 2.75
C LEU A 9 -46.94 -10.63 2.67
N ASP A 10 -45.73 -10.86 2.15
CA ASP A 10 -45.09 -12.16 2.32
C ASP A 10 -44.22 -12.13 3.59
N THR A 11 -44.84 -12.69 4.62
CA THR A 11 -44.25 -13.01 5.90
C THR A 11 -43.36 -14.22 5.69
N SER A 12 -42.05 -14.02 5.57
CA SER A 12 -41.08 -15.13 5.60
C SER A 12 -40.33 -15.07 6.92
N SER A 13 -40.72 -15.99 7.80
CA SER A 13 -40.20 -16.23 9.13
C SER A 13 -38.67 -16.21 9.20
N ASP A 14 -38.14 -15.52 10.22
CA ASP A 14 -36.76 -15.63 10.70
C ASP A 14 -36.42 -17.10 10.97
N GLU A 15 -35.71 -17.73 10.03
CA GLU A 15 -34.97 -18.95 10.34
C GLU A 15 -33.65 -18.53 10.98
N SER A 16 -33.66 -18.42 12.31
CA SER A 16 -32.47 -18.24 13.12
C SER A 16 -31.57 -19.46 12.93
N LEU A 17 -30.60 -19.36 12.02
CA LEU A 17 -29.50 -20.32 11.90
C LEU A 17 -28.65 -20.21 13.17
N ALA A 18 -28.96 -21.07 14.14
CA ALA A 18 -28.11 -21.26 15.30
C ALA A 18 -26.73 -21.70 14.82
N LEU A 19 -25.78 -20.76 14.75
CA LEU A 19 -24.37 -21.04 14.53
C LEU A 19 -23.87 -21.85 15.72
N LYS A 20 -23.85 -23.17 15.56
CA LYS A 20 -23.24 -24.08 16.53
C LYS A 20 -21.75 -23.75 16.60
N THR A 21 -21.38 -23.04 17.65
CA THR A 21 -20.01 -22.60 17.88
C THR A 21 -19.24 -23.77 18.47
N GLU A 22 -18.58 -24.55 17.61
CA GLU A 22 -17.59 -25.52 18.04
C GLU A 22 -16.31 -24.77 18.44
N PRO A 23 -15.69 -25.07 19.59
CA PRO A 23 -14.46 -24.39 20.02
C PRO A 23 -13.34 -24.73 19.03
N LEU A 24 -12.75 -23.68 18.43
CA LEU A 24 -11.56 -23.80 17.60
C LEU A 24 -10.45 -24.41 18.46
N LYS A 25 -10.05 -25.64 18.11
CA LYS A 25 -8.85 -26.27 18.66
C LYS A 25 -7.70 -25.34 18.31
N ALA A 26 -6.97 -24.87 19.32
CA ALA A 26 -5.79 -24.03 19.12
C ALA A 26 -4.69 -24.89 18.48
N ASP A 27 -4.77 -25.08 17.16
CA ASP A 27 -3.62 -25.51 16.38
C ASP A 27 -2.56 -24.42 16.56
N SER A 28 -1.39 -24.84 17.02
CA SER A 28 -0.26 -23.94 17.25
C SER A 28 -0.06 -23.07 16.01
N MET A 29 -0.22 -21.75 16.18
CA MET A 29 0.03 -20.79 15.12
C MET A 29 1.37 -21.11 14.47
N PRO A 30 1.44 -21.28 13.14
CA PRO A 30 2.72 -21.54 12.49
C PRO A 30 3.65 -20.39 12.86
N THR A 31 4.73 -20.70 13.56
CA THR A 31 5.79 -19.74 13.88
C THR A 31 6.31 -19.24 12.55
N LEU A 32 5.91 -18.02 12.18
CA LEU A 32 6.32 -17.41 10.94
C LEU A 32 7.82 -17.17 11.07
N ASN A 33 8.62 -18.03 10.45
CA ASN A 33 10.03 -17.75 10.23
C ASN A 33 10.07 -16.50 9.36
N LEU A 34 10.18 -15.32 10.00
CA LEU A 34 10.50 -14.07 9.33
C LEU A 34 11.93 -14.21 8.80
N GLN A 35 12.10 -14.94 7.70
CA GLN A 35 13.20 -14.66 6.79
C GLN A 35 13.05 -13.18 6.44
N SER A 36 14.07 -12.41 6.83
CA SER A 36 14.14 -10.97 6.55
C SER A 36 13.81 -10.73 5.08
N VAL A 37 12.69 -10.06 4.82
CA VAL A 37 12.36 -9.62 3.46
C VAL A 37 13.54 -8.76 2.97
N PRO A 38 14.12 -9.05 1.80
CA PRO A 38 15.22 -8.24 1.30
C PRO A 38 14.74 -6.81 1.05
N SER A 39 15.55 -5.84 1.47
CA SER A 39 15.28 -4.43 1.18
C SER A 39 15.23 -4.24 -0.35
N PRO A 40 14.18 -3.59 -0.90
CA PRO A 40 14.03 -3.39 -2.35
C PRO A 40 14.89 -2.19 -2.80
N THR A 41 16.15 -2.20 -2.42
CA THR A 41 17.14 -1.16 -2.70
C THR A 41 18.06 -1.59 -3.82
N VAL A 42 18.37 -0.67 -4.74
CA VAL A 42 19.26 -0.90 -5.88
C VAL A 42 20.29 0.22 -5.99
N PRO A 43 21.59 -0.09 -6.22
CA PRO A 43 22.58 0.93 -6.53
C PRO A 43 22.31 1.52 -7.91
N ILE A 44 22.32 2.85 -8.01
CA ILE A 44 22.13 3.57 -9.27
C ILE A 44 23.16 4.70 -9.39
N HIS A 45 23.27 5.24 -10.61
CA HIS A 45 24.04 6.43 -10.90
C HIS A 45 23.13 7.58 -11.28
N ILE A 46 23.32 8.74 -10.66
CA ILE A 46 22.71 10.00 -11.11
C ILE A 46 23.72 10.74 -11.98
N ILE A 47 23.30 11.15 -13.16
CA ILE A 47 24.09 11.93 -14.11
C ILE A 47 23.37 13.27 -14.29
N THR A 48 23.96 14.36 -13.81
CA THR A 48 23.32 15.70 -13.82
C THR A 48 23.45 16.42 -15.18
N SER A 49 24.39 16.01 -16.03
CA SER A 49 24.54 16.49 -17.40
C SER A 49 25.31 15.47 -18.26
N LYS A 50 25.29 15.62 -19.59
CA LYS A 50 25.83 14.66 -20.56
C LYS A 50 27.27 14.17 -20.27
N TYR A 51 28.11 15.02 -19.69
CA TYR A 51 29.52 14.72 -19.39
C TYR A 51 29.86 14.83 -17.90
N ALA A 52 28.85 14.91 -17.03
CA ALA A 52 29.07 14.95 -15.58
C ALA A 52 29.64 13.63 -15.07
N SER A 53 30.47 13.71 -14.04
CA SER A 53 30.87 12.53 -13.27
C SER A 53 29.63 11.90 -12.62
N PRO A 54 29.43 10.58 -12.72
CA PRO A 54 28.31 9.90 -12.07
C PRO A 54 28.34 10.07 -10.55
N ILE A 55 27.15 10.19 -9.94
CA ILE A 55 26.97 10.19 -8.48
C ILE A 55 26.35 8.85 -8.09
N ASN A 56 27.07 8.09 -7.26
CA ASN A 56 26.63 6.78 -6.79
C ASN A 56 25.63 6.93 -5.64
N VAL A 57 24.43 6.38 -5.79
CA VAL A 57 23.40 6.40 -4.75
C VAL A 57 22.67 5.07 -4.66
N ILE A 58 21.87 4.92 -3.60
CA ILE A 58 20.96 3.79 -3.43
C ILE A 58 19.53 4.31 -3.63
N ALA A 59 18.77 3.65 -4.51
CA ALA A 59 17.37 3.95 -4.76
C ALA A 59 16.46 2.85 -4.19
N TYR A 60 15.27 3.23 -3.74
CA TYR A 60 14.22 2.30 -3.31
C TYR A 60 13.24 2.07 -4.48
N MET A 61 12.99 0.82 -4.85
CA MET A 61 12.02 0.48 -5.89
C MET A 61 10.60 0.46 -5.31
N GLY A 62 9.92 1.61 -5.38
CA GLY A 62 8.53 1.76 -4.94
C GLY A 62 7.52 1.65 -6.07
N ILE A 63 6.88 0.49 -6.22
CA ILE A 63 5.83 0.26 -7.24
C ILE A 63 4.56 1.10 -7.04
N GLY A 64 4.36 1.64 -5.82
CA GLY A 64 3.20 2.49 -5.48
C GLY A 64 3.44 3.99 -5.68
N ALA A 65 4.65 4.41 -6.08
CA ALA A 65 4.96 5.82 -6.26
C ALA A 65 4.62 6.29 -7.69
N HIS A 66 3.84 7.36 -7.83
CA HIS A 66 3.55 7.95 -9.15
C HIS A 66 4.77 8.69 -9.74
N ARG A 67 5.71 9.13 -8.89
CA ARG A 67 6.93 9.84 -9.29
C ARG A 67 8.11 9.39 -8.44
N THR A 68 9.30 9.37 -9.05
CA THR A 68 10.55 9.22 -8.31
C THR A 68 10.81 10.44 -7.44
N MET A 69 11.25 10.20 -6.20
CA MET A 69 11.66 11.25 -5.28
C MET A 69 13.14 11.08 -4.95
N MET A 70 13.83 12.19 -4.69
CA MET A 70 15.24 12.21 -4.32
C MET A 70 15.42 13.09 -3.09
N ASN A 71 16.25 12.63 -2.16
CA ASN A 71 16.66 13.46 -1.02
C ASN A 71 17.44 14.68 -1.55
N PRO A 72 17.05 15.93 -1.21
CA PRO A 72 17.74 17.13 -1.67
C PRO A 72 19.24 17.17 -1.32
N LYS A 73 19.67 16.43 -0.30
CA LYS A 73 21.09 16.31 0.08
C LYS A 73 21.96 15.53 -0.92
N VAL A 74 21.36 14.84 -1.89
CA VAL A 74 22.08 14.06 -2.90
C VAL A 74 22.75 14.95 -3.95
N LEU A 75 22.12 16.08 -4.28
CA LEU A 75 22.63 17.03 -5.27
C LEU A 75 22.95 18.38 -4.61
N PRO A 76 23.84 19.18 -5.21
CA PRO A 76 24.12 20.53 -4.72
C PRO A 76 22.84 21.39 -4.64
N PRO A 77 22.72 22.29 -3.64
CA PRO A 77 21.54 23.15 -3.44
C PRO A 77 21.09 23.88 -4.70
N ASP A 78 22.05 24.36 -5.50
CA ASP A 78 21.82 25.15 -6.72
C ASP A 78 21.13 24.35 -7.85
N THR A 79 21.07 23.01 -7.71
CA THR A 79 20.37 22.12 -8.65
C THR A 79 18.86 22.10 -8.41
N TRP A 80 18.42 22.50 -7.22
CA TRP A 80 17.03 22.42 -6.80
C TRP A 80 16.30 23.73 -7.06
N ILE A 81 15.12 23.61 -7.67
CA ILE A 81 14.20 24.74 -7.84
C ILE A 81 13.16 24.65 -6.72
N PRO A 82 12.93 25.73 -5.95
CA PRO A 82 11.87 25.78 -4.96
C PRO A 82 10.51 25.45 -5.59
N HIS A 83 9.73 24.61 -4.90
CA HIS A 83 8.39 24.22 -5.37
C HIS A 83 7.39 25.38 -5.30
N THR A 84 7.65 26.35 -4.42
CA THR A 84 6.86 27.57 -4.20
C THR A 84 7.74 28.80 -4.37
N LYS A 85 7.16 29.88 -4.90
CA LYS A 85 7.74 31.23 -4.85
C LYS A 85 7.48 31.88 -3.51
#